data_AF-A0A850LN85-F1
#
_entry.id   AF-A0A850LN85-F1
#
_cell.length_a   1.000
_cell.length_b   1.000
_cell.length_c   1.000
_cell.angle_alpha   90.00
_cell.angle_beta   90.00
_cell.angle_gamma   90.00
#
_symmetry.space_group_name_H-M   'P 1'
#
loop_
_entity.id
_entity.type
_entity.pdbx_description
1 polymer ?
#
loop_
_entity_poly.entity_id
_entity_poly.type
_entity_poly.pdbx_seq_one_letter_code
_entity_poly.pdbx_strand_id
1 'polypeptide(L)' 'KFATMDLIGLPWRITVGPRGLKNGVVELTSRKTGESVELSPEEAVKKVADIYAPHHPHLSREEPMAGRSFHTWL' A
#
# COMPACT_ATOMS: atom_id res chain seq x y z
N LYS A 1 -1.10 -13.67 13.27
CA LYS A 1 -0.66 -12.76 12.18
C LYS A 1 -1.61 -11.55 12.03
N PHE A 2 -2.93 -11.73 11.92
CA PHE A 2 -3.90 -10.62 11.85
C PHE A 2 -4.05 -9.83 13.15
N ALA A 3 -4.06 -10.50 14.30
CA ALA A 3 -4.22 -9.85 15.61
C ALA A 3 -3.13 -8.80 15.89
N THR A 4 -1.88 -9.07 15.54
CA THR A 4 -0.77 -8.12 15.69
C THR A 4 -0.90 -6.91 14.78
N MET A 5 -1.41 -7.09 13.56
CA MET A 5 -1.59 -6.01 12.59
C MET A 5 -2.74 -5.07 12.98
N ASP A 6 -3.82 -5.60 13.55
CA ASP A 6 -4.88 -4.78 14.12
C ASP A 6 -4.41 -4.02 15.38
N LEU A 7 -3.56 -4.66 16.18
CA LEU A 7 -2.97 -4.05 17.38
C LEU A 7 -2.07 -2.84 17.04
N ILE A 8 -1.28 -2.93 15.96
CA ILE A 8 -0.47 -1.80 15.45
C ILE A 8 -1.39 -0.69 14.90
N GLY A 9 -2.64 -1.02 14.60
CA GLY A 9 -3.66 -0.05 14.20
C GLY A 9 -3.55 0.37 12.76
N LEU A 10 -3.18 -0.55 11.87
CA LEU A 10 -3.07 -0.25 10.45
C LEU A 10 -4.43 0.25 9.90
N PRO A 11 -4.46 1.42 9.24
CA PRO A 11 -5.70 2.05 8.76
C PRO A 11 -6.39 1.27 7.63
N TRP A 12 -5.63 0.50 6.84
CA TRP A 12 -6.12 -0.34 5.76
C TRP A 12 -5.58 -1.76 5.90
N ARG A 13 -6.44 -2.74 5.61
CA ARG A 13 -6.09 -4.16 5.57
C ARG A 13 -6.38 -4.71 4.17
N ILE A 14 -5.39 -5.34 3.56
CA ILE A 14 -5.53 -6.02 2.27
C ILE A 14 -5.44 -7.53 2.52
N THR A 15 -6.52 -8.24 2.26
CA THR A 15 -6.56 -9.70 2.36
C THR A 15 -6.34 -10.29 0.97
N VAL A 16 -5.19 -10.95 0.79
CA VAL A 16 -4.89 -11.71 -0.43
C VAL A 16 -5.03 -13.20 -0.11
N GLY A 17 -6.08 -13.82 -0.64
CA GLY A 17 -6.37 -15.24 -0.44
C GLY A 17 -6.24 -16.03 -1.75
N PRO A 18 -5.92 -17.34 -1.69
CA PRO A 18 -5.80 -18.18 -2.89
C PRO A 18 -7.12 -18.32 -3.67
N ARG A 19 -8.28 -18.07 -3.03
CA ARG A 19 -9.59 -18.02 -3.70
C ARG A 19 -9.77 -16.72 -4.48
N GLY A 20 -9.47 -15.57 -3.87
CA GLY A 20 -9.54 -14.27 -4.52
C GLY A 20 -8.56 -14.15 -5.68
N LEU A 21 -7.33 -14.67 -5.51
CA LEU A 21 -6.32 -14.63 -6.56
C LEU A 21 -6.70 -15.42 -7.81
N LYS A 22 -7.45 -16.54 -7.66
CA LYS A 22 -7.99 -17.28 -8.81
C LYS A 22 -9.04 -16.49 -9.59
N ASN A 23 -9.78 -15.62 -8.91
CA ASN A 23 -10.77 -14.74 -9.51
C ASN A 23 -10.18 -13.35 -9.86
N GLY A 24 -8.89 -13.12 -9.60
CA GLY A 24 -8.24 -11.83 -9.82
C GLY A 24 -8.69 -10.71 -8.87
N VAL A 25 -9.17 -11.05 -7.67
CA VAL A 25 -9.68 -10.08 -6.69
C VAL A 25 -8.97 -10.17 -5.34
N VAL A 26 -8.89 -9.04 -4.65
CA VAL A 26 -8.40 -8.87 -3.30
C VAL A 26 -9.43 -8.12 -2.48
N GLU A 27 -9.50 -8.41 -1.18
CA GLU A 27 -10.41 -7.72 -0.27
C GLU A 27 -9.65 -6.58 0.42
N LEU A 28 -10.14 -5.35 0.26
CA LEU A 28 -9.63 -4.16 0.95
C LEU A 28 -10.62 -3.78 2.06
N THR A 29 -10.21 -3.93 3.32
CA THR A 29 -11.01 -3.50 4.49
C THR A 29 -10.47 -2.17 5.04
N SER A 30 -11.36 -1.20 5.22
CA SER A 30 -11.06 0.06 5.93
C SER A 30 -11.33 -0.11 7.42
N ARG A 31 -10.35 0.24 8.26
CA ARG A 31 -10.53 0.20 9.72
C ARG A 31 -11.43 1.33 10.23
N LYS A 32 -11.40 2.48 9.55
CA LYS A 32 -12.15 3.68 9.98
C LYS A 32 -13.65 3.52 9.73
N THR A 33 -14.04 2.96 8.59
CA THR A 33 -15.45 2.81 8.21
C THR A 33 -15.99 1.39 8.42
N GLY A 34 -15.10 0.40 8.56
CA GLY A 34 -15.49 -1.02 8.66
C GLY A 34 -15.94 -1.63 7.33
N GLU A 35 -15.83 -0.90 6.22
CA GLU A 35 -16.24 -1.38 4.90
C GLU A 35 -15.17 -2.29 4.30
N SER A 36 -15.63 -3.43 3.75
CA SER A 36 -14.83 -4.35 2.95
C SER A 36 -15.27 -4.27 1.50
N VAL A 37 -14.33 -3.98 0.60
CA VAL A 37 -14.58 -3.90 -0.84
C VAL A 37 -13.69 -4.92 -1.55
N GLU A 38 -14.30 -5.74 -2.42
CA GLU A 38 -13.57 -6.63 -3.31
C GLU A 38 -13.17 -5.86 -4.57
N LEU A 39 -11.88 -5.77 -4.84
CA LEU A 39 -11.30 -5.00 -5.94
C LEU A 39 -10.25 -5.86 -6.64
N SER A 40 -9.85 -5.48 -7.85
CA SER A 40 -8.64 -6.06 -8.44
C SER A 40 -7.40 -5.65 -7.65
N PRO A 41 -6.31 -6.43 -7.67
CA PRO A 41 -5.06 -6.09 -6.98
C PRO A 41 -4.52 -4.71 -7.38
N GLU A 42 -4.60 -4.36 -8.67
CA GLU A 42 -4.11 -3.10 -9.20
C GLU A 42 -4.95 -1.92 -8.69
N GLU A 43 -6.27 -2.06 -8.68
CA GLU A 43 -7.18 -1.04 -8.15
C GLU A 43 -7.03 -0.85 -6.65
N ALA A 44 -6.81 -1.94 -5.89
CA ALA A 44 -6.59 -1.85 -4.46
C ALA A 44 -5.34 -1.02 -4.12
N VAL A 45 -4.23 -1.23 -4.85
CA VAL A 45 -3.02 -0.43 -4.68
C VAL A 45 -3.27 1.02 -5.08
N LYS A 46 -3.91 1.27 -6.23
CA LYS A 46 -4.21 2.62 -6.71
C LYS A 46 -5.07 3.40 -5.71
N LYS A 47 -6.11 2.77 -5.16
CA LYS A 47 -7.00 3.38 -4.17
C LYS A 47 -6.25 3.76 -2.90
N VAL A 48 -5.43 2.84 -2.37
CA VAL A 48 -4.61 3.13 -1.18
C VAL A 48 -3.60 4.24 -1.46
N ALA A 49 -2.96 4.23 -2.63
CA ALA A 49 -2.01 5.28 -3.04
C ALA A 49 -2.69 6.65 -3.14
N ASP A 50 -3.88 6.73 -3.73
CA ASP A 50 -4.66 7.97 -3.85
C ASP A 50 -5.05 8.55 -2.47
N ILE A 51 -5.49 7.69 -1.55
CA ILE A 51 -5.81 8.08 -0.17
C ILE A 51 -4.60 8.68 0.55
N TYR A 52 -3.40 8.15 0.31
CA TYR A 52 -2.17 8.61 0.97
C TYR A 52 -1.37 9.66 0.19
N ALA A 53 -1.67 9.89 -1.09
CA ALA A 53 -1.05 10.92 -1.92
C ALA A 53 -1.01 12.30 -1.23
N PRO A 54 -2.10 12.82 -0.64
CA PRO A 54 -2.05 14.12 0.03
C PRO A 54 -1.24 14.11 1.34
N HIS A 55 -0.99 12.93 1.93
CA HIS A 55 -0.22 12.76 3.16
C HIS A 55 1.28 12.54 2.92
N HIS A 56 1.70 12.30 1.67
CA HIS A 56 3.11 12.15 1.27
C HIS A 56 3.54 13.29 0.31
N PRO A 57 3.61 14.56 0.77
CA PRO A 57 3.99 15.68 -0.09
C PRO A 57 5.45 15.64 -0.58
N HIS A 58 6.29 14.76 -0.03
CA HIS A 58 7.74 14.73 -0.23
C HIS A 58 8.24 13.47 -0.94
N LEU A 59 7.37 12.62 -1.50
CA LEU A 59 7.80 11.52 -2.40
C LEU A 59 8.04 12.01 -3.83
N SER A 60 8.51 13.26 -3.97
CA SER A 60 9.50 13.54 -5.00
C SER A 60 10.66 12.59 -4.69
N ARG A 61 10.81 11.52 -5.48
CA ARG A 61 12.08 10.79 -5.55
C ARG A 61 13.10 11.76 -6.14
N GLU A 62 13.53 12.73 -5.33
CA GLU A 62 14.79 13.39 -5.52
C GLU A 62 15.80 12.28 -5.32
N GLU A 63 16.21 11.63 -6.41
CA GLU A 63 17.51 10.97 -6.43
C GLU A 63 18.49 12.12 -6.26
N PRO A 64 19.05 12.35 -5.05
CA PRO A 64 19.78 13.58 -4.81
C PRO A 64 21.02 13.71 -5.70
N MET A 65 21.36 12.67 -6.47
CA MET A 65 22.59 12.55 -7.24
C MET A 65 22.41 11.84 -8.60
N ALA A 66 21.27 11.99 -9.30
CA ALA A 66 21.05 11.41 -10.64
C ALA A 66 22.02 11.92 -11.75
N GLY A 67 22.94 12.83 -11.42
CA GLY A 67 23.91 13.41 -12.36
C GLY A 67 25.32 13.60 -11.82
N ARG A 68 25.69 12.99 -10.68
CA ARG A 68 27.07 13.06 -10.16
C ARG A 68 27.63 11.68 -9.85
N SER A 69 28.69 11.33 -10.56
CA SER A 69 29.51 10.14 -10.37
C SER A 69 30.15 10.18 -8.97
N PHE A 70 29.59 9.45 -8.01
CA PHE A 70 30.25 9.19 -6.74
C PHE A 70 30.61 7.71 -6.69
N HIS A 71 31.80 7.41 -7.20
CA HIS A 71 32.59 6.29 -6.70
C HIS A 71 32.79 6.50 -5.19
N THR A 72 32.68 5.41 -4.44
CA THR A 72 32.92 5.30 -2.99
C THR A 72 31.76 5.73 -2.11
N TRP A 73 30.99 4.75 -1.64
CA TRP A 73 30.67 4.62 -0.21
C TRP A 73 30.68 3.13 0.17
N LEU A 74 31.42 2.86 1.24
CA LEU A 74 31.59 1.61 1.97
C LEU A 74 30.48 1.49 3.01
#